data_AF-A0A239RGW5-F1
#
_entry.id   AF-A0A239RGW5-F1
#
_cell.length_a   1.000
_cell.length_b   1.000
_cell.length_c   1.000
_cell.angle_alpha   90.00
_cell.angle_beta   90.00
_cell.angle_gamma   90.00
#
_symmetry.space_group_name_H-M   'P 1'
#
loop_
_entity.id
_entity.type
_entity.pdbx_description
1 polymer ?
#
loop_
_entity_poly.entity_id
_entity_poly.type
_entity_poly.pdbx_seq_one_letter_code
_entity_poly.pdbx_strand_id
1 'polypeptide(L)'
;MEENLVSSHQLNMSSYEGKGKWKGVIQGWVAFLAVYIVTRIPAVQQAMTGFAESMHVDWVTSMVNFLINGFIYISILLAIGTFMIWRKKQLFTEVRIYEDGIGFVIDGKEQRVPFENVLFDYGKMQKSVCIECGVLGISMGNYYWTEFTQGDVMEKNLQRYANWGINKYKSK
;
A
#
# COMPACT_ATOMS: atom_id res chain seq x y z
N MET A 1 30.69 13.58 -4.32
CA MET A 1 31.15 12.53 -5.25
C MET A 1 29.94 12.22 -6.14
N GLU A 2 29.75 13.02 -7.19
CA GLU A 2 28.68 12.87 -8.20
C GLU A 2 29.19 12.12 -9.43
N GLU A 3 30.39 11.54 -9.36
CA GLU A 3 30.95 10.76 -10.45
C GLU A 3 30.00 9.60 -10.77
N ASN A 4 29.50 9.61 -12.01
CA ASN A 4 28.63 8.62 -12.62
C ASN A 4 27.13 8.68 -12.25
N LEU A 5 26.63 9.77 -11.66
CA LEU A 5 25.19 9.98 -11.51
C LEU A 5 24.54 10.30 -12.87
N VAL A 6 23.58 9.48 -13.29
CA VAL A 6 22.82 9.66 -14.53
C VAL A 6 21.60 10.55 -14.28
N SER A 7 20.80 10.23 -13.26
CA SER A 7 19.61 11.01 -12.91
C SER A 7 19.15 10.76 -11.47
N SER A 8 18.39 11.72 -10.93
CA SER A 8 17.80 11.67 -9.59
C SER A 8 16.29 11.92 -9.69
N HIS A 9 15.52 11.10 -8.97
CA HIS A 9 14.06 11.11 -9.01
C HIS A 9 13.50 11.04 -7.59
N GLN A 10 13.01 12.18 -7.10
CA GLN A 10 12.37 12.28 -5.79
C GLN A 10 10.95 11.72 -5.87
N LEU A 11 10.60 10.90 -4.88
CA LEU A 11 9.26 10.39 -4.71
C LEU A 11 8.43 11.43 -3.96
N ASN A 12 7.34 11.88 -4.56
CA ASN A 12 6.46 12.90 -4.01
C ASN A 12 5.79 12.39 -2.72
N MET A 13 6.31 12.83 -1.58
CA MET A 13 5.86 12.42 -0.24
C MET A 13 4.36 12.68 -0.01
N SER A 14 3.80 13.71 -0.66
CA SER A 14 2.37 14.04 -0.54
C SER A 14 1.46 12.97 -1.14
N SER A 15 1.93 12.20 -2.14
CA SER A 15 1.18 11.09 -2.72
C SER A 15 1.12 9.90 -1.75
N TYR A 16 2.25 9.58 -1.13
CA TYR A 16 2.37 8.47 -0.19
C TYR A 16 1.66 8.73 1.14
N GLU A 17 1.83 9.91 1.74
CA GLU A 17 1.13 10.26 2.99
C GLU A 17 -0.35 10.61 2.77
N GLY A 18 -0.74 10.88 1.51
CA GLY A 18 -2.10 11.31 1.13
C GLY A 18 -3.08 10.17 0.82
N LYS A 19 -3.88 10.37 -0.23
CA LYS A 19 -5.05 9.54 -0.59
C LYS A 19 -4.71 8.05 -0.73
N GLY A 20 -3.50 7.68 -1.17
CA GLY A 20 -3.12 6.29 -1.40
C GLY A 20 -3.10 5.44 -0.13
N LYS A 21 -2.39 5.91 0.90
CA LYS A 21 -2.21 5.20 2.18
C LYS A 21 -3.49 5.10 3.00
N TRP A 22 -4.33 6.14 2.95
CA TRP A 22 -5.52 6.22 3.81
C TRP A 22 -6.82 5.77 3.15
N LYS A 23 -6.90 5.62 1.81
CA LYS A 23 -8.15 5.25 1.13
C LYS A 23 -8.78 3.98 1.69
N GLY A 24 -8.00 2.93 1.88
CA GLY A 24 -8.51 1.66 2.44
C GLY A 24 -8.97 1.79 3.89
N VAL A 25 -8.25 2.56 4.70
CA VAL A 25 -8.61 2.85 6.10
C VAL A 25 -9.94 3.61 6.16
N ILE A 26 -10.07 4.67 5.37
CA ILE A 26 -11.28 5.50 5.31
C ILE A 26 -12.47 4.65 4.85
N GLN A 27 -12.32 3.85 3.79
CA GLN A 27 -13.38 2.96 3.32
C GLN A 27 -13.84 1.96 4.40
N GLY A 28 -12.90 1.35 5.12
CA GLY A 28 -13.21 0.44 6.23
C GLY A 28 -13.98 1.11 7.36
N TRP A 29 -13.54 2.30 7.80
CA TRP A 29 -14.23 3.07 8.83
C TRP A 29 -15.61 3.56 8.40
N VAL A 30 -15.77 4.03 7.16
CA VAL A 30 -17.07 4.48 6.64
C VAL A 30 -18.07 3.33 6.60
N ALA A 31 -17.66 2.16 6.09
CA ALA A 31 -18.53 0.99 6.05
C ALA A 31 -18.91 0.52 7.47
N PHE A 32 -17.94 0.49 8.39
CA PHE A 32 -18.19 0.17 9.79
C PHE A 32 -19.19 1.14 10.44
N LEU A 33 -18.96 2.45 10.30
CA LEU A 33 -19.84 3.47 10.88
C LEU A 33 -21.25 3.41 10.31
N ALA A 34 -21.40 3.18 9.00
CA ALA A 34 -22.71 3.05 8.37
C ALA A 34 -23.51 1.88 8.98
N VAL A 35 -22.90 0.69 9.07
CA VAL A 35 -23.54 -0.48 9.70
C VAL A 35 -23.81 -0.24 11.18
N TYR A 36 -22.84 0.33 11.88
CA TYR A 36 -22.98 0.63 13.31
C TYR A 36 -24.15 1.59 13.58
N ILE A 37 -24.24 2.70 12.85
CA ILE A 37 -25.31 3.70 13.03
C ILE A 37 -26.67 3.10 12.71
N VAL A 38 -26.80 2.38 11.59
CA VAL A 38 -28.06 1.74 11.17
C VAL A 38 -28.53 0.72 12.21
N THR A 39 -27.62 -0.09 12.74
CA THR A 39 -27.93 -1.09 13.78
C THR A 39 -28.20 -0.50 15.17
N ARG A 40 -28.04 0.82 15.36
CA ARG A 40 -28.47 1.55 16.57
C ARG A 40 -29.88 2.12 16.48
N ILE A 41 -30.51 2.10 15.30
CA ILE A 41 -31.88 2.59 15.15
C ILE A 41 -32.85 1.57 15.76
N PRO A 42 -33.72 1.94 16.72
CA PRO A 42 -34.61 1.00 17.39
C PRO A 42 -35.53 0.21 16.44
N ALA A 43 -36.08 0.87 15.43
CA ALA A 43 -36.92 0.22 14.41
C ALA A 43 -36.16 -0.85 13.61
N VAL A 44 -34.87 -0.61 13.32
CA VAL A 44 -34.02 -1.56 12.61
C VAL A 44 -33.67 -2.74 13.51
N GLN A 45 -33.36 -2.49 14.79
CA GLN A 45 -33.11 -3.56 15.76
C GLN A 45 -34.32 -4.47 15.90
N GLN A 46 -35.54 -3.90 16.04
CA GLN A 46 -36.78 -4.67 16.11
C GLN A 46 -37.03 -5.50 14.84
N ALA A 47 -36.78 -4.93 13.66
CA ALA A 47 -36.91 -5.66 12.40
C ALA A 47 -35.89 -6.82 12.30
N MET A 48 -34.65 -6.60 12.75
CA MET A 48 -33.61 -7.63 12.76
C MET A 48 -33.92 -8.76 13.74
N THR A 49 -34.41 -8.44 14.95
CA THR A 49 -34.80 -9.46 15.93
C THR A 49 -36.03 -10.24 15.47
N GLY A 50 -37.05 -9.55 14.92
CA GLY A 50 -38.22 -10.23 14.36
C GLY A 50 -37.88 -11.13 13.17
N PHE A 51 -36.92 -10.72 12.32
CA PHE A 51 -36.39 -11.59 11.27
C PHE A 51 -35.70 -12.84 11.87
N ALA A 52 -34.79 -12.67 12.84
CA ALA A 52 -34.10 -13.80 13.47
C ALA A 52 -35.08 -14.80 14.10
N GLU A 53 -36.11 -14.31 14.80
CA GLU A 53 -37.15 -15.14 15.41
C GLU A 53 -37.92 -15.95 14.35
N SER A 54 -38.26 -15.34 13.21
CA SER A 54 -39.00 -16.02 12.13
C SER A 54 -38.22 -17.10 11.39
N MET A 55 -36.88 -17.01 11.39
CA MET A 55 -36.03 -17.99 10.71
C MET A 55 -35.89 -19.28 11.52
N HIS A 56 -36.11 -19.25 12.84
CA HIS A 56 -35.89 -20.40 13.74
C HIS A 56 -34.52 -21.07 13.58
N VAL A 57 -33.46 -20.29 13.28
CA VAL A 57 -32.09 -20.80 13.14
C VAL A 57 -31.13 -20.08 14.08
N ASP A 58 -30.45 -20.85 14.94
CA ASP A 58 -29.58 -20.33 16.00
C ASP A 58 -28.43 -19.44 15.49
N TRP A 59 -27.84 -19.77 14.35
CA TRP A 59 -26.74 -18.96 13.79
C TRP A 59 -27.24 -17.57 13.36
N VAL A 60 -28.49 -17.44 12.89
CA VAL A 60 -29.10 -16.16 12.51
C VAL A 60 -29.31 -15.29 13.75
N THR A 61 -29.87 -15.87 14.82
CA THR A 61 -30.06 -15.19 16.11
C THR A 61 -28.72 -14.74 16.69
N SER A 62 -27.70 -15.59 16.65
CA SER A 62 -26.35 -15.24 17.09
C SER A 62 -25.75 -14.09 16.27
N MET A 63 -25.95 -14.08 14.96
CA MET A 63 -25.46 -13.00 14.09
C MET A 63 -26.16 -11.66 14.37
N VAL A 64 -27.49 -11.66 14.56
CA VAL A 64 -28.25 -10.44 14.90
C VAL A 64 -27.81 -9.90 16.25
N ASN A 65 -27.66 -10.77 17.27
CA ASN A 65 -27.15 -10.37 18.58
C ASN A 65 -25.73 -9.81 18.50
N PHE A 66 -24.87 -10.39 17.66
CA PHE A 66 -23.54 -9.84 17.40
C PHE A 66 -23.62 -8.45 16.74
N LEU A 67 -24.45 -8.26 15.71
CA LEU A 67 -24.58 -6.97 15.04
C LEU A 67 -25.07 -5.86 15.97
N ILE A 68 -26.00 -6.17 16.88
CA ILE A 68 -26.56 -5.20 17.83
C ILE A 68 -25.58 -4.93 18.99
N ASN A 69 -25.01 -5.98 19.59
CA ASN A 69 -24.29 -5.85 20.86
C ASN A 69 -22.77 -5.98 20.72
N GLY A 70 -22.30 -6.84 19.82
CA GLY A 70 -20.89 -7.18 19.67
C GLY A 70 -20.15 -6.41 18.58
N PHE A 71 -20.85 -5.80 17.62
CA PHE A 71 -20.23 -5.18 16.43
C PHE A 71 -19.26 -4.06 16.79
N ILE A 72 -19.51 -3.35 17.89
CA ILE A 72 -18.62 -2.29 18.39
C ILE A 72 -17.19 -2.78 18.63
N TYR A 73 -16.98 -4.05 18.99
CA TYR A 73 -15.64 -4.59 19.24
C TYR A 73 -14.79 -4.69 17.95
N ILE A 74 -15.41 -4.68 16.76
CA ILE A 74 -14.68 -4.59 15.48
C ILE A 74 -13.91 -3.26 15.38
N SER A 75 -14.37 -2.19 16.04
CA SER A 75 -13.66 -0.91 16.07
C SER A 75 -12.25 -1.03 16.65
N ILE A 76 -12.01 -1.98 17.57
CA ILE A 76 -10.68 -2.24 18.14
C ILE A 76 -9.74 -2.79 17.06
N LEU A 77 -10.21 -3.77 16.27
CA LEU A 77 -9.44 -4.32 15.16
C LEU A 77 -9.18 -3.28 14.07
N LEU A 78 -10.18 -2.44 13.75
CA LEU A 78 -10.03 -1.33 12.83
C LEU A 78 -9.01 -0.30 13.33
N ALA A 79 -9.01 0.02 14.62
CA ALA A 79 -8.04 0.92 15.24
C ALA A 79 -6.61 0.35 15.20
N ILE A 80 -6.43 -0.94 15.48
CA ILE A 80 -5.13 -1.62 15.37
C ILE A 80 -4.64 -1.57 13.91
N GLY A 81 -5.49 -1.93 12.94
CA GLY A 81 -5.14 -1.86 11.52
C GLY A 81 -4.80 -0.44 11.06
N THR A 82 -5.55 0.55 11.55
CA THR A 82 -5.27 1.98 11.31
C THR A 82 -3.91 2.38 11.85
N PHE A 83 -3.58 1.98 13.08
CA PHE A 83 -2.29 2.27 13.71
C PHE A 83 -1.13 1.60 12.96
N MET A 84 -1.29 0.34 12.54
CA MET A 84 -0.29 -0.36 11.73
C MET A 84 -0.03 0.37 10.41
N ILE A 85 -1.09 0.80 9.71
CA ILE A 85 -0.96 1.57 8.47
C ILE A 85 -0.31 2.92 8.74
N TRP A 86 -0.71 3.62 9.80
CA TRP A 86 -0.09 4.90 10.19
C TRP A 86 1.43 4.74 10.39
N ARG A 87 1.86 3.68 11.08
CA ARG A 87 3.26 3.33 11.33
C ARG A 87 4.06 2.90 10.09
N LYS A 88 3.41 2.54 8.98
CA LYS A 88 4.11 2.24 7.71
C LYS A 88 4.78 3.51 7.18
N LYS A 89 6.09 3.62 7.40
CA LYS A 89 6.93 4.64 6.78
C LYS A 89 7.15 4.34 5.31
N GLN A 90 7.38 5.39 4.53
CA GLN A 90 7.85 5.24 3.17
C GLN A 90 9.24 4.60 3.21
N LEU A 91 9.49 3.59 2.37
CA LEU A 91 10.73 2.83 2.40
C LEU A 91 11.93 3.64 1.89
N PHE A 92 11.70 4.57 0.96
CA PHE A 92 12.70 5.49 0.42
C PHE A 92 12.03 6.78 -0.05
N THR A 93 12.80 7.85 -0.18
CA THR A 93 12.31 9.17 -0.60
C THR A 93 12.80 9.58 -1.98
N GLU A 94 13.86 8.95 -2.49
CA GLU A 94 14.47 9.29 -3.76
C GLU A 94 15.13 8.06 -4.36
N VAL A 95 15.05 7.92 -5.68
CA VAL A 95 15.79 6.95 -6.47
C VAL A 95 16.81 7.70 -7.31
N ARG A 96 18.08 7.31 -7.20
CA ARG A 96 19.19 7.84 -8.00
C ARG A 96 19.70 6.74 -8.91
N ILE A 97 19.86 7.05 -10.18
CA ILE A 97 20.38 6.13 -11.18
C ILE A 97 21.82 6.51 -11.46
N TYR A 98 22.73 5.56 -11.27
CA TYR A 98 24.15 5.69 -11.60
C TYR A 98 24.49 4.79 -12.79
N GLU A 99 25.66 4.97 -13.40
CA GLU A 99 26.08 4.09 -14.51
C GLU A 99 26.33 2.63 -14.10
N ASP A 100 26.60 2.38 -12.81
CA ASP A 100 26.98 1.07 -12.26
C ASP A 100 26.01 0.55 -11.17
N GLY A 101 24.95 1.29 -10.85
CA GLY A 101 24.00 0.88 -9.81
C GLY A 101 22.86 1.87 -9.56
N ILE A 102 22.10 1.59 -8.50
CA ILE A 102 20.97 2.41 -8.04
C ILE A 102 21.22 2.88 -6.62
N GLY A 103 21.01 4.16 -6.35
CA GLY A 103 20.93 4.74 -5.02
C GLY A 103 19.49 4.87 -4.55
N PHE A 104 19.21 4.45 -3.32
CA PHE A 104 17.96 4.76 -2.62
C PHE A 104 18.27 5.69 -1.45
N VAL A 105 17.57 6.82 -1.35
CA VAL A 105 17.66 7.68 -0.17
C VAL A 105 16.67 7.19 0.88
N ILE A 106 17.20 6.66 1.98
CA ILE A 106 16.45 6.08 3.10
C ILE A 106 16.83 6.86 4.36
N ASP A 107 15.84 7.45 5.04
CA ASP A 107 16.04 8.29 6.24
C ASP A 107 17.13 9.37 6.03
N GLY A 108 17.16 9.99 4.84
CA GLY A 108 18.11 11.05 4.47
C GLY A 108 19.53 10.58 4.14
N LYS A 109 19.78 9.26 4.13
CA LYS A 109 21.07 8.67 3.74
C LYS A 109 20.91 7.88 2.46
N GLU A 110 21.86 8.06 1.55
CA GLU A 110 21.91 7.28 0.32
C GLU A 110 22.46 5.88 0.60
N GLN A 111 21.77 4.87 0.10
CA GLN A 111 22.18 3.48 0.06
C GLN A 111 22.31 3.05 -1.40
N ARG A 112 23.55 2.91 -1.87
CA ARG A 112 23.85 2.48 -3.24
C ARG A 112 23.93 0.96 -3.31
N VAL A 113 23.25 0.40 -4.28
CA VAL A 113 23.19 -1.04 -4.56
C VAL A 113 23.49 -1.32 -6.03
N PRO A 114 24.26 -2.37 -6.33
CA PRO A 114 24.46 -2.83 -7.71
C PRO A 114 23.12 -3.17 -8.39
N PHE A 115 23.05 -2.97 -9.70
CA PHE A 115 21.84 -3.26 -10.49
C PHE A 115 21.33 -4.70 -10.37
N GLU A 116 22.22 -5.66 -10.11
CA GLU A 116 21.86 -7.07 -9.91
C GLU A 116 21.02 -7.32 -8.65
N ASN A 117 21.07 -6.41 -7.68
CA ASN A 117 20.34 -6.51 -6.41
C ASN A 117 19.01 -5.73 -6.43
N VAL A 118 18.65 -5.15 -7.57
CA VAL A 118 17.40 -4.40 -7.74
C VAL A 118 16.66 -4.88 -8.97
N LEU A 119 15.43 -5.32 -8.76
CA LEU A 119 14.51 -5.68 -9.82
C LEU A 119 13.59 -4.50 -10.13
N PHE A 120 13.56 -4.13 -11.40
CA PHE A 120 12.60 -3.18 -11.96
C PHE A 120 11.73 -3.89 -12.98
N ASP A 121 10.42 -3.74 -12.82
CA ASP A 121 9.45 -4.24 -13.79
C ASP A 121 8.32 -3.22 -13.98
N TYR A 122 7.60 -3.36 -15.08
CA TYR A 122 6.37 -2.63 -15.28
C TYR A 122 5.32 -3.08 -14.25
N GLY A 123 4.81 -2.11 -13.50
CA GLY A 123 3.64 -2.29 -12.66
C GLY A 123 2.35 -2.28 -13.48
N LYS A 124 1.22 -2.07 -12.79
CA LYS A 124 -0.13 -2.11 -13.38
C LYS A 124 -0.24 -1.24 -14.65
N MET A 125 -0.59 -1.90 -15.77
CA MET A 125 -0.83 -1.27 -17.08
C MET A 125 0.33 -0.40 -17.58
N GLN A 126 1.57 -0.69 -17.20
CA GLN A 126 2.77 0.11 -17.54
C GLN A 126 2.73 1.57 -17.06
N LYS A 127 1.74 1.95 -16.24
CA LYS A 127 1.60 3.30 -15.66
C LYS A 127 2.38 3.46 -14.35
N SER A 128 3.02 2.39 -13.91
CA SER A 128 3.77 2.32 -12.66
C SER A 128 5.01 1.47 -12.85
N VAL A 129 5.95 1.63 -11.92
CA VAL A 129 7.15 0.82 -11.77
C VAL A 129 7.01 -0.04 -10.52
N CYS A 130 7.31 -1.32 -10.67
CA CYS A 130 7.54 -2.23 -9.58
C CYS A 130 9.03 -2.18 -9.24
N ILE A 131 9.35 -1.88 -7.98
CA ILE A 131 10.73 -1.84 -7.49
C ILE A 131 10.87 -2.85 -6.36
N GLU A 132 11.85 -3.75 -6.48
CA GLU A 132 12.20 -4.71 -5.44
C GLU A 132 13.72 -4.71 -5.22
N CYS A 133 14.13 -4.56 -3.96
CA CYS A 133 15.51 -4.70 -3.53
C CYS A 133 15.55 -5.43 -2.19
N GLY A 134 15.83 -6.74 -2.23
CA GLY A 134 15.87 -7.58 -1.04
C GLY A 134 16.93 -7.15 -0.02
N VAL A 135 18.08 -6.64 -0.48
CA VAL A 135 19.18 -6.17 0.38
C VAL A 135 18.76 -4.99 1.28
N LEU A 136 17.90 -4.12 0.77
CA LEU A 136 17.41 -2.94 1.50
C LEU A 136 16.00 -3.15 2.09
N GLY A 137 15.44 -4.36 1.99
CA GLY A 137 14.08 -4.64 2.44
C GLY A 137 13.00 -3.87 1.66
N ILE A 138 13.31 -3.39 0.46
CA ILE A 138 12.35 -2.72 -0.42
C ILE A 138 11.56 -3.81 -1.13
N SER A 139 10.36 -4.12 -0.64
CA SER A 139 9.48 -5.13 -1.22
C SER A 139 8.53 -4.53 -2.26
N MET A 140 8.34 -5.21 -3.40
CA MET A 140 7.42 -4.92 -4.53
C MET A 140 6.41 -3.78 -4.29
N GLY A 141 6.89 -2.54 -4.34
CA GLY A 141 6.03 -1.36 -4.33
C GLY A 141 5.66 -1.01 -5.76
N ASN A 142 4.36 -0.90 -6.06
CA ASN A 142 3.90 -0.30 -7.31
C ASN A 142 3.85 1.22 -7.12
N TYR A 143 4.80 1.93 -7.72
CA TYR A 143 4.86 3.39 -7.69
C TYR A 143 4.45 3.93 -9.05
N TYR A 144 3.47 4.84 -9.11
CA TYR A 144 3.11 5.45 -10.39
C TYR A 144 4.24 6.36 -10.86
N TRP A 145 4.48 6.41 -12.17
CA TRP A 145 5.48 7.32 -12.74
C TRP A 145 5.24 8.78 -12.34
N THR A 146 3.96 9.17 -12.23
CA THR A 146 3.52 10.50 -11.78
C THR A 146 3.87 10.82 -10.33
N GLU A 147 4.25 9.83 -9.53
CA GLU A 147 4.69 10.04 -8.14
C GLU A 147 6.15 10.46 -8.07
N PHE A 148 6.92 10.28 -9.14
CA PHE A 148 8.32 10.71 -9.20
C PHE A 148 8.46 12.07 -9.89
N THR A 149 9.45 12.86 -9.45
CA THR A 149 9.92 14.00 -10.22
C THR A 149 10.53 13.49 -11.53
N GLN A 150 9.97 13.92 -12.67
CA GLN A 150 10.40 13.50 -14.02
C GLN A 150 10.31 11.98 -14.23
N GLY A 151 9.16 11.37 -13.91
CA GLY A 151 8.95 9.93 -14.04
C GLY A 151 9.15 9.37 -15.47
N ASP A 152 8.92 10.19 -16.49
CA ASP A 152 9.18 9.85 -17.90
C ASP A 152 10.69 9.74 -18.22
N VAL A 153 11.50 10.61 -17.61
CA VAL A 153 12.96 10.53 -17.68
C VAL A 153 13.47 9.32 -16.89
N MET A 154 12.88 9.08 -15.72
CA MET A 154 13.19 7.90 -14.89
C MET A 154 12.95 6.60 -15.66
N GLU A 155 11.81 6.46 -16.32
CA GLU A 155 11.48 5.27 -17.11
C GLU A 155 12.55 5.01 -18.19
N LYS A 156 12.88 6.03 -18.99
CA LYS A 156 13.90 5.91 -20.06
C LYS A 156 15.27 5.54 -19.52
N ASN A 157 15.67 6.13 -18.39
CA ASN A 157 16.98 5.86 -17.80
C ASN A 157 17.01 4.47 -17.14
N LEU A 158 15.94 4.02 -16.50
CA LEU A 158 15.85 2.65 -15.98
C LEU A 158 15.89 1.61 -17.11
N GLN A 159 15.22 1.86 -18.24
CA GLN A 159 15.33 0.99 -19.42
C GLN A 159 16.76 0.91 -19.99
N ARG A 160 17.51 2.01 -19.89
CA ARG A 160 18.86 2.12 -20.47
C ARG A 160 19.95 1.56 -19.56
N TYR A 161 19.85 1.77 -18.25
CA TYR A 161 20.91 1.47 -17.29
C TYR A 161 20.55 0.36 -16.30
N ALA A 162 19.27 0.22 -15.95
CA ALA A 162 18.84 -0.78 -14.98
C ALA A 162 18.53 -2.14 -15.63
N ASN A 163 18.52 -3.18 -14.81
CA ASN A 163 18.08 -4.52 -15.20
C ASN A 163 16.55 -4.55 -15.41
N TRP A 164 16.09 -3.91 -16.47
CA TRP A 164 14.68 -3.78 -16.84
C TRP A 164 14.15 -5.09 -17.40
N GLY A 165 13.12 -5.67 -16.77
CA GLY A 165 12.40 -6.83 -17.31
C GLY A 165 13.28 -8.08 -17.54
N ILE A 166 14.36 -8.26 -16.78
CA ILE A 166 15.17 -9.46 -16.98
C ILE A 166 14.45 -10.66 -16.38
N ASN A 167 14.07 -11.56 -17.28
CA ASN A 167 13.87 -13.00 -17.10
C ASN A 167 15.10 -13.69 -16.44
N LYS A 168 15.58 -13.20 -15.28
CA LYS A 168 16.82 -13.62 -14.62
C LYS A 168 16.63 -14.32 -13.28
N TYR A 169 15.42 -14.79 -12.97
CA TYR A 169 15.34 -16.17 -12.49
C TYR A 169 15.59 -17.09 -13.69
N LYS A 170 16.83 -17.07 -14.19
CA LYS A 170 17.38 -18.20 -14.90
C LYS A 170 17.25 -19.37 -13.92
N SER A 171 16.44 -20.34 -14.32
CA SER A 171 16.41 -21.71 -13.82
C SER A 171 17.51 -22.03 -12.80
N LYS A 172 17.11 -22.28 -11.56
CA LYS A 172 17.69 -23.38 -10.79
C LYS A 172 16.55 -24.26 -10.33
#